data_AF-A0A971BNB0-F1
#
_entry.id   AF-A0A971BNB0-F1
#
_cell.length_a   1.000
_cell.length_b   1.000
_cell.length_c   1.000
_cell.angle_alpha   90.00
_cell.angle_beta   90.00
_cell.angle_gamma   90.00
#
_symmetry.space_group_name_H-M   'P 1'
#
loop_
_entity.id
_entity.type
_entity.pdbx_description
1 polymer ?
#
loop_
_entity_poly.entity_id
_entity_poly.type
_entity_poly.pdbx_seq_one_letter_code
_entity_poly.pdbx_strand_id
1 'polypeptide(L)'
;SGFGLVEIMVYPSIFAFGLVAFGMLGMGPVTIAVDSYGPVTDNAQSIYELSLIETLPNIEKNIKKDFGFQPDFEKGKYYLEANDGAGNTFKATAKPVLIGTAVVGATTMIFSLILVIEQVLGVDPASILTILNPYTILGFLAGGAVIYWFTGASTQAVTTGAYRAVQYIKKHINLDPNASQKANTENSVEVVRICTQYAQAGMFNIFIAIFSFALAFAFLASPKSTEASVALFVSYLISIAIFGLFQAVFMANAGGAWDNAKKVVEVDLQEKGTPLHDATVVGDTVGDPFKDTSSVALNPIIKFTTLFGLLAMEIAISETFREVAPIAGIVFLAIALFFVWRSFFGMRIPSED
;
A
#
# COMPACT_ATOMS: atom_id res chain seq x y z
N SER A 1 17.38 19.51 30.18
CA SER A 1 18.49 20.40 29.78
C SER A 1 18.07 21.83 30.07
N GLY A 2 18.83 22.55 30.90
CA GLY A 2 18.58 23.95 31.27
C GLY A 2 19.12 24.96 30.27
N PHE A 3 18.95 24.71 28.97
CA PHE A 3 19.39 25.61 27.90
C PHE A 3 18.23 25.85 26.95
N GLY A 4 17.71 27.09 26.92
CA GLY A 4 17.08 27.88 25.84
C GLY A 4 16.19 27.27 24.74
N LEU A 5 16.06 25.94 24.62
CA LEU A 5 15.29 25.30 23.57
C LEU A 5 13.79 25.54 23.74
N VAL A 6 13.30 25.69 24.97
CA VAL A 6 11.89 26.05 25.23
C VAL A 6 11.58 27.49 24.80
N GLU A 7 12.57 28.39 24.82
CA GLU A 7 12.42 29.78 24.36
C GLU A 7 12.49 29.90 22.82
N ILE A 8 13.12 28.92 22.14
CA ILE A 8 13.27 28.89 20.68
C ILE A 8 12.21 28.00 20.01
N MET A 9 11.79 26.92 20.66
CA MET A 9 10.83 25.95 20.13
C MET A 9 9.46 26.17 20.75
N VAL A 10 8.55 26.78 19.97
CA VAL A 10 7.15 27.03 20.38
C VAL A 10 6.41 25.74 20.75
N TYR A 11 6.76 24.62 20.10
CA TYR A 11 6.18 23.30 20.39
C TYR A 11 7.25 22.18 20.50
N PRO A 12 7.92 22.05 21.66
CA PRO A 12 9.01 21.08 21.85
C PRO A 12 8.57 19.61 21.66
N SER A 13 7.32 19.29 22.00
CA SER A 13 6.76 17.95 21.87
C SER A 13 6.62 17.50 20.40
N ILE A 14 6.21 18.40 19.51
CA ILE A 14 6.07 18.13 18.07
C ILE A 14 7.45 17.93 17.44
N PHE A 15 8.41 18.78 17.80
CA PHE A 15 9.79 18.63 17.35
C PHE A 15 10.41 17.29 17.81
N ALA A 16 10.24 16.94 19.09
CA ALA A 16 10.67 15.65 19.62
C ALA A 16 10.00 14.47 18.90
N PHE A 17 8.71 14.58 18.57
CA PHE A 17 7.98 13.57 17.81
C PHE A 17 8.55 13.41 16.39
N GLY A 18 8.90 14.49 15.71
CA GLY A 18 9.63 14.45 14.44
C GLY A 18 11.00 13.75 14.55
N LEU A 19 11.73 13.97 15.65
CA LEU A 19 12.99 13.25 15.93
C LEU A 19 12.77 11.76 16.18
N VAL A 20 11.64 11.34 16.75
CA VAL A 20 11.29 9.91 16.86
C VAL A 20 11.15 9.29 15.47
N ALA A 21 10.49 9.96 14.52
CA ALA A 21 10.43 9.50 13.12
C ALA A 21 11.82 9.33 12.52
N PHE A 22 12.69 10.32 12.72
CA PHE A 22 14.07 10.27 12.25
C PHE A 22 14.84 9.10 12.89
N GLY A 23 14.67 8.87 14.19
CA GLY A 23 15.27 7.75 14.92
C GLY A 23 14.78 6.38 14.42
N MET A 24 13.47 6.24 14.13
CA MET A 24 12.91 5.01 13.54
C MET A 24 13.55 4.70 12.18
N LEU A 25 13.88 5.74 11.39
CA LEU A 25 14.58 5.59 10.11
C LEU A 25 16.09 5.38 10.25
N GLY A 26 16.67 5.52 11.44
CA GLY A 26 18.10 5.26 11.69
C GLY A 26 18.52 3.83 11.35
N MET A 27 17.60 2.86 11.50
CA MET A 27 17.77 1.46 11.07
C MET A 27 17.12 1.18 9.71
N GLY A 28 16.88 2.22 8.90
CA GLY A 28 16.28 2.14 7.58
C GLY A 28 17.00 1.13 6.66
N PRO A 29 18.34 1.13 6.54
CA PRO A 29 19.05 0.17 5.71
C PRO A 29 18.78 -1.29 6.11
N VAL A 30 18.74 -1.58 7.41
CA VAL A 30 18.45 -2.93 7.92
C VAL A 30 16.99 -3.31 7.63
N THR A 31 16.05 -2.38 7.85
CA THR A 31 14.62 -2.59 7.58
C THR A 31 14.38 -2.90 6.10
N ILE A 32 15.04 -2.17 5.20
CA ILE A 32 14.96 -2.41 3.75
C ILE A 32 15.61 -3.75 3.38
N ALA A 33 16.74 -4.10 4.00
CA ALA A 33 17.42 -5.38 3.73
C ALA A 33 16.55 -6.57 4.11
N VAL A 34 15.89 -6.55 5.28
CA VAL A 34 15.00 -7.64 5.71
C VAL A 34 13.71 -7.70 4.88
N ASP A 35 13.16 -6.57 4.46
CA ASP A 35 12.00 -6.52 3.54
C ASP A 35 12.38 -7.07 2.16
N SER A 36 13.56 -6.70 1.65
CA SER A 36 14.07 -7.14 0.34
C SER A 36 14.51 -8.60 0.32
N TYR A 37 14.84 -9.19 1.48
CA TYR A 37 15.19 -10.60 1.59
C TYR A 37 14.05 -11.50 1.10
N GLY A 38 12.80 -11.19 1.48
CA GLY A 38 11.65 -12.03 1.14
C GLY A 38 11.38 -12.15 -0.36
N PRO A 39 11.30 -11.07 -1.16
CA PRO A 39 11.15 -11.19 -2.62
C PRO A 39 12.33 -11.90 -3.31
N VAL A 40 13.53 -11.83 -2.74
CA VAL A 40 14.71 -12.54 -3.29
C VAL A 40 14.57 -14.04 -3.08
N THR A 41 14.15 -14.48 -1.90
CA THR A 41 13.95 -15.91 -1.60
C THR A 41 12.77 -16.51 -2.36
N ASP A 42 11.67 -15.76 -2.50
CA ASP A 42 10.49 -16.13 -3.29
C ASP A 42 10.85 -16.35 -4.77
N ASN A 43 11.59 -15.40 -5.37
CA ASN A 43 12.09 -15.54 -6.74
C ASN A 43 13.06 -16.71 -6.89
N ALA A 44 13.93 -16.96 -5.90
CA ALA A 44 14.85 -18.09 -5.93
C ALA A 44 14.08 -19.43 -5.94
N GLN A 45 13.04 -19.56 -5.12
CA GLN A 45 12.15 -20.71 -5.11
C GLN A 45 11.41 -20.85 -6.45
N SER A 46 10.86 -19.77 -6.97
CA SER A 46 10.15 -19.76 -8.26
C SER A 46 11.06 -20.18 -9.43
N ILE A 47 12.30 -19.68 -9.48
CA ILE A 47 13.29 -20.09 -10.50
C ILE A 47 13.60 -21.58 -10.38
N TYR A 48 13.75 -22.09 -9.16
CA TYR A 48 13.99 -23.51 -8.93
C TYR A 48 12.85 -24.37 -9.47
N GLU A 49 11.60 -24.08 -9.10
CA GLU A 49 10.41 -24.82 -9.56
C GLU A 49 10.21 -24.70 -11.08
N LEU A 50 10.31 -23.49 -11.64
CA LEU A 50 10.12 -23.25 -13.08
C LEU A 50 11.23 -23.82 -13.95
N SER A 51 12.42 -24.07 -13.40
CA SER A 51 13.52 -24.70 -14.13
C SER A 51 13.25 -26.17 -14.44
N LEU A 52 12.34 -26.81 -13.69
CA LEU A 52 12.07 -28.26 -13.75
C LEU A 52 13.34 -29.10 -13.64
N ILE A 53 14.37 -28.59 -12.95
CA ILE A 53 15.72 -29.17 -12.92
C ILE A 53 15.72 -30.62 -12.44
N GLU A 54 14.82 -30.97 -11.52
CA GLU A 54 14.64 -32.33 -10.98
C GLU A 54 14.14 -33.34 -12.04
N THR A 55 13.42 -32.86 -13.06
CA THR A 55 12.88 -33.72 -14.12
C THR A 55 13.89 -33.99 -15.24
N LEU A 56 15.02 -33.28 -15.25
CA LEU A 56 16.00 -33.37 -16.32
C LEU A 56 16.82 -34.67 -16.22
N PRO A 57 16.92 -35.45 -17.31
CA PRO A 57 17.66 -36.71 -17.29
C PRO A 57 19.17 -36.47 -17.09
N ASN A 58 19.78 -37.26 -16.20
CA ASN A 58 21.22 -37.22 -15.85
C ASN A 58 21.72 -35.89 -15.24
N ILE A 59 20.83 -35.04 -14.72
CA ILE A 59 21.21 -33.74 -14.17
C ILE A 59 22.23 -33.83 -13.02
N GLU A 60 22.10 -34.82 -12.13
CA GLU A 60 23.04 -35.03 -11.02
C GLU A 60 24.48 -35.25 -11.51
N LYS A 61 24.63 -36.06 -12.57
CA LYS A 61 25.94 -36.33 -13.17
C LYS A 61 26.51 -35.10 -13.85
N ASN A 62 25.67 -34.32 -14.52
CA ASN A 62 26.08 -33.08 -15.17
C ASN A 62 26.54 -32.05 -14.14
N ILE A 63 25.77 -31.83 -13.07
CA ILE A 63 26.15 -30.90 -11.99
C ILE A 63 27.46 -31.35 -11.32
N LYS A 64 27.60 -32.65 -11.03
CA LYS A 64 28.84 -33.19 -10.44
C LYS A 64 30.05 -33.03 -11.35
N LYS A 65 29.86 -33.17 -12.66
CA LYS A 65 30.92 -32.98 -13.66
C LYS A 65 31.31 -31.50 -13.80
N ASP A 66 30.33 -30.61 -13.88
CA ASP A 66 30.56 -29.20 -14.22
C ASP A 66 30.91 -28.34 -12.99
N PHE A 67 30.38 -28.68 -11.81
CA PHE A 67 30.55 -27.91 -10.58
C PHE A 67 31.23 -28.67 -9.43
N GLY A 68 31.51 -29.95 -9.59
CA GLY A 68 32.31 -30.73 -8.62
C GLY A 68 31.60 -31.13 -7.32
N PHE A 69 30.29 -30.92 -7.19
CA PHE A 69 29.49 -31.34 -6.04
C PHE A 69 28.29 -32.21 -6.45
N GLN A 70 27.84 -33.06 -5.54
CA GLN A 70 26.60 -33.83 -5.74
C GLN A 70 25.41 -32.98 -5.28
N PRO A 71 24.43 -32.68 -6.15
CA PRO A 71 23.27 -31.90 -5.77
C PRO A 71 22.39 -32.70 -4.81
N ASP A 72 21.83 -31.99 -3.83
CA ASP A 72 20.82 -32.50 -2.90
C ASP A 72 19.55 -31.68 -3.12
N PHE A 73 18.66 -32.21 -3.98
CA PHE A 73 17.45 -31.52 -4.40
C PHE A 73 16.42 -31.43 -3.28
N GLU A 74 16.28 -32.47 -2.45
CA GLU A 74 15.36 -32.46 -1.31
C GLU A 74 15.73 -31.36 -0.30
N LYS A 75 17.01 -31.32 0.09
CA LYS A 75 17.49 -30.30 1.02
C LYS A 75 17.48 -28.89 0.42
N GLY A 76 17.79 -28.79 -0.88
CA GLY A 76 17.69 -27.53 -1.62
C GLY A 76 16.27 -26.97 -1.61
N LYS A 77 15.29 -27.80 -1.98
CA LYS A 77 13.86 -27.44 -1.96
C LYS A 77 13.39 -27.05 -0.57
N TYR A 78 13.71 -27.84 0.45
CA TYR A 78 13.38 -27.54 1.84
C TYR A 78 13.92 -26.18 2.29
N TYR A 79 15.19 -25.86 1.98
CA TYR A 79 15.74 -24.56 2.35
C TYR A 79 15.15 -23.39 1.57
N LEU A 80 14.78 -23.59 0.30
CA LEU A 80 14.08 -22.55 -0.46
C LEU A 80 12.73 -22.23 0.18
N GLU A 81 11.93 -23.26 0.49
CA GLU A 81 10.62 -23.10 1.14
C GLU A 81 10.75 -22.50 2.56
N ALA A 82 11.72 -22.95 3.36
CA ALA A 82 11.95 -22.42 4.70
C ALA A 82 12.39 -20.95 4.68
N ASN A 83 13.26 -20.57 3.74
CA ASN A 83 13.70 -19.18 3.60
C ASN A 83 12.60 -18.27 3.07
N ASP A 84 11.72 -18.75 2.20
CA ASP A 84 10.53 -18.01 1.77
C ASP A 84 9.58 -17.74 2.97
N GLY A 85 9.32 -18.76 3.80
CA GLY A 85 8.55 -18.59 5.05
C GLY A 85 9.19 -17.58 6.03
N ALA A 86 10.52 -17.59 6.17
CA ALA A 86 11.24 -16.58 6.94
C ALA A 86 11.11 -15.18 6.31
N GLY A 87 11.22 -15.10 4.99
CA GLY A 87 11.05 -13.88 4.19
C GLY A 87 9.68 -13.25 4.37
N ASN A 88 8.61 -14.05 4.42
CA ASN A 88 7.25 -13.56 4.68
C ASN A 88 7.11 -12.96 6.08
N THR A 89 7.76 -13.55 7.07
CA THR A 89 7.82 -13.01 8.44
C THR A 89 8.61 -11.69 8.49
N PHE A 90 9.73 -11.58 7.76
CA PHE A 90 10.48 -10.33 7.66
C PHE A 90 9.69 -9.22 6.94
N LYS A 91 9.02 -9.51 5.83
CA LYS A 91 8.10 -8.58 5.15
C LYS A 91 7.00 -8.10 6.13
N ALA A 92 6.38 -9.02 6.86
CA ALA A 92 5.31 -8.71 7.80
C ALA A 92 5.77 -7.84 8.98
N THR A 93 7.03 -7.96 9.41
CA THR A 93 7.57 -7.12 10.50
C THR A 93 8.07 -5.76 10.00
N ALA A 94 8.61 -5.69 8.78
CA ALA A 94 9.11 -4.44 8.20
C ALA A 94 7.97 -3.49 7.78
N LYS A 95 6.87 -4.02 7.20
CA LYS A 95 5.74 -3.21 6.70
C LYS A 95 5.15 -2.28 7.78
N PRO A 96 4.80 -2.74 9.00
CA PRO A 96 4.31 -1.87 10.08
C PRO A 96 5.32 -0.79 10.50
N VAL A 97 6.62 -1.09 10.53
CA VAL A 97 7.65 -0.09 10.84
C VAL A 97 7.65 1.01 9.80
N LEU A 98 7.63 0.65 8.50
CA LEU A 98 7.57 1.60 7.40
C LEU A 98 6.30 2.47 7.44
N ILE A 99 5.14 1.87 7.75
CA ILE A 99 3.87 2.61 7.92
C ILE A 99 3.95 3.54 9.14
N GLY A 100 4.52 3.08 10.26
CA GLY A 100 4.71 3.89 11.46
C GLY A 100 5.52 5.16 11.17
N THR A 101 6.63 5.04 10.44
CA THR A 101 7.43 6.20 10.02
C THR A 101 6.63 7.19 9.16
N ALA A 102 5.71 6.68 8.33
CA ALA A 102 4.85 7.50 7.49
C ALA A 102 3.91 8.37 8.30
N VAL A 103 3.30 7.76 9.33
CA VAL A 103 2.30 8.43 10.17
C VAL A 103 2.97 9.46 11.06
N VAL A 104 4.13 9.14 11.65
CA VAL A 104 4.90 10.09 12.46
C VAL A 104 5.35 11.29 11.61
N GLY A 105 5.85 11.04 10.39
CA GLY A 105 6.21 12.09 9.44
C GLY A 105 5.00 12.94 9.00
N ALA A 106 3.89 12.31 8.63
CA ALA A 106 2.67 13.00 8.23
C ALA A 106 2.10 13.86 9.35
N THR A 107 2.06 13.34 10.58
CA THR A 107 1.62 14.09 11.77
C THR A 107 2.48 15.32 12.00
N THR A 108 3.80 15.19 11.87
CA THR A 108 4.72 16.34 11.98
C THR A 108 4.41 17.39 10.92
N MET A 109 4.16 16.98 9.67
CA MET A 109 3.78 17.92 8.60
C MET A 109 2.41 18.54 8.79
N ILE A 110 1.42 17.80 9.32
CA ILE A 110 0.10 18.34 9.67
C ILE A 110 0.23 19.41 10.75
N PHE A 111 1.08 19.17 11.75
CA PHE A 111 1.37 20.20 12.75
C PHE A 111 2.04 21.43 12.15
N SER A 112 3.04 21.27 11.28
CA SER A 112 3.61 22.41 10.54
C SER A 112 2.55 23.19 9.77
N LEU A 113 1.62 22.49 9.11
CA LEU A 113 0.49 23.10 8.40
C LEU A 113 -0.40 23.91 9.35
N ILE A 114 -0.74 23.39 10.52
CA ILE A 114 -1.54 24.10 11.54
C ILE A 114 -0.86 25.41 11.95
N LEU A 115 0.46 25.41 12.12
CA LEU A 115 1.22 26.61 12.47
C LEU A 115 1.25 27.64 11.34
N VAL A 116 1.39 27.18 10.08
CA VAL A 116 1.30 28.06 8.91
C VAL A 116 -0.08 28.71 8.81
N ILE A 117 -1.14 27.94 9.05
CA ILE A 117 -2.53 28.43 9.07
C ILE A 117 -2.72 29.49 10.17
N GLU A 118 -2.24 29.23 11.38
CA GLU A 118 -2.29 30.21 12.49
C GLU A 118 -1.59 31.52 12.11
N GLN A 119 -0.37 31.44 11.57
CA GLN A 119 0.42 32.62 11.21
C GLN A 119 -0.17 33.42 10.04
N VAL A 120 -0.72 32.75 9.02
CA VAL A 120 -1.16 33.39 7.78
C VAL A 120 -2.63 33.81 7.84
N LEU A 121 -3.48 33.01 8.50
CA LEU A 121 -4.92 33.24 8.58
C LEU A 121 -5.37 33.83 9.90
N GLY A 122 -4.53 33.80 10.95
CA GLY A 122 -4.92 34.25 12.29
C GLY A 122 -5.95 33.34 12.96
N VAL A 123 -6.14 32.12 12.47
CA VAL A 123 -7.11 31.16 13.00
C VAL A 123 -6.48 30.41 14.16
N ASP A 124 -7.11 30.45 15.32
CA ASP A 124 -6.65 29.72 16.51
C ASP A 124 -6.75 28.20 16.27
N PRO A 125 -5.62 27.45 16.32
CA PRO A 125 -5.61 26.00 16.19
C PRO A 125 -6.61 25.27 17.10
N ALA A 126 -6.85 25.78 18.31
CA ALA A 126 -7.77 25.15 19.26
C ALA A 126 -9.23 25.17 18.77
N SER A 127 -9.61 26.19 17.99
CA SER A 127 -10.95 26.31 17.39
C SER A 127 -11.18 25.37 16.20
N ILE A 128 -10.11 24.99 15.50
CA ILE A 128 -10.10 24.08 14.35
C ILE A 128 -10.14 22.62 14.82
N LEU A 129 -9.40 22.28 15.87
CA LEU A 129 -9.21 20.90 16.33
C LEU A 129 -10.25 20.41 17.34
N THR A 130 -11.19 21.26 17.75
CA THR A 130 -12.23 20.88 18.70
C THR A 130 -13.26 19.92 18.08
N ILE A 131 -13.55 18.81 18.75
CA ILE A 131 -14.61 17.86 18.33
C ILE A 131 -16.01 18.50 18.38
N LEU A 132 -16.18 19.60 19.13
CA LEU A 132 -17.44 20.35 19.15
C LEU A 132 -17.70 21.08 17.83
N ASN A 133 -16.70 21.23 16.95
CA ASN A 133 -16.85 21.78 15.63
C ASN A 133 -17.36 20.68 14.67
N PRO A 134 -18.55 20.83 14.07
CA PRO A 134 -19.12 19.80 13.19
C PRO A 134 -18.28 19.55 11.93
N TYR A 135 -17.49 20.53 11.48
CA TYR A 135 -16.61 20.37 10.31
C TYR A 135 -15.39 19.51 10.61
N THR A 136 -14.90 19.53 11.85
CA THR A 136 -13.85 18.63 12.34
C THR A 136 -14.34 17.17 12.28
N ILE A 137 -15.57 16.92 12.74
CA ILE A 137 -16.22 15.60 12.63
C ILE A 137 -16.37 15.20 11.16
N LEU A 138 -16.83 16.11 10.30
CA LEU A 138 -16.98 15.85 8.88
C LEU A 138 -15.63 15.52 8.21
N GLY A 139 -14.55 16.22 8.60
CA GLY A 139 -13.19 15.91 8.16
C GLY A 139 -12.76 14.50 8.56
N PHE A 140 -13.02 14.08 9.80
CA PHE A 140 -12.78 12.69 10.23
C PHE A 140 -13.57 11.67 9.42
N LEU A 141 -14.85 11.90 9.19
CA LEU A 141 -15.67 11.01 8.36
C LEU A 141 -15.15 10.95 6.92
N ALA A 142 -14.81 12.09 6.32
CA ALA A 142 -14.30 12.17 4.96
C ALA A 142 -12.95 11.44 4.81
N GLY A 143 -12.00 11.68 5.72
CA GLY A 143 -10.68 11.06 5.62
C GLY A 143 -10.74 9.55 5.89
N GLY A 144 -11.54 9.11 6.86
CA GLY A 144 -11.81 7.69 7.07
C GLY A 144 -12.46 7.04 5.84
N ALA A 145 -13.47 7.69 5.26
CA ALA A 145 -14.12 7.21 4.04
C ALA A 145 -13.15 7.06 2.86
N VAL A 146 -12.22 8.00 2.68
CA VAL A 146 -11.20 7.92 1.61
C VAL A 146 -10.26 6.73 1.84
N ILE A 147 -9.83 6.44 3.08
CA ILE A 147 -9.01 5.26 3.38
C ILE A 147 -9.74 3.96 3.02
N TYR A 148 -10.98 3.80 3.47
CA TYR A 148 -11.75 2.58 3.17
C TYR A 148 -12.09 2.47 1.68
N TRP A 149 -12.48 3.56 1.03
CA TRP A 149 -12.67 3.61 -0.41
C TRP A 149 -11.40 3.19 -1.16
N PHE A 150 -10.23 3.71 -0.76
CA PHE A 150 -8.95 3.37 -1.36
C PHE A 150 -8.68 1.87 -1.26
N THR A 151 -8.81 1.28 -0.07
CA THR A 151 -8.57 -0.15 0.12
C THR A 151 -9.53 -1.04 -0.67
N GLY A 152 -10.79 -0.61 -0.82
CA GLY A 152 -11.76 -1.29 -1.67
C GLY A 152 -11.42 -1.17 -3.16
N ALA A 153 -11.07 0.03 -3.62
CA ALA A 153 -10.72 0.29 -5.01
C ALA A 153 -9.43 -0.44 -5.45
N SER A 154 -8.40 -0.46 -4.59
CA SER A 154 -7.15 -1.21 -4.86
C SER A 154 -7.40 -2.71 -4.92
N THR A 155 -8.18 -3.25 -3.98
CA THR A 155 -8.56 -4.67 -3.97
C THR A 155 -9.37 -5.03 -5.22
N GLN A 156 -10.37 -4.21 -5.57
CA GLN A 156 -11.17 -4.39 -6.79
C GLN A 156 -10.31 -4.43 -8.06
N ALA A 157 -9.30 -3.56 -8.16
CA ALA A 157 -8.39 -3.53 -9.30
C ALA A 157 -7.58 -4.84 -9.42
N VAL A 158 -7.05 -5.34 -8.30
CA VAL A 158 -6.33 -6.63 -8.25
C VAL A 158 -7.25 -7.79 -8.61
N THR A 159 -8.43 -7.87 -7.98
CA THR A 159 -9.40 -8.95 -8.21
C THR A 159 -9.85 -8.99 -9.67
N THR A 160 -10.06 -7.83 -10.30
CA THR A 160 -10.46 -7.75 -11.71
C THR A 160 -9.36 -8.23 -12.64
N GLY A 161 -8.11 -7.81 -12.39
CA GLY A 161 -6.94 -8.28 -13.15
C GLY A 161 -6.72 -9.79 -13.01
N ALA A 162 -6.78 -10.29 -11.76
CA ALA A 162 -6.62 -11.71 -11.45
C ALA A 162 -7.73 -12.55 -12.11
N TYR A 163 -8.99 -12.13 -12.05
CA TYR A 163 -10.09 -12.84 -12.68
C TYR A 163 -9.91 -12.96 -14.20
N ARG A 164 -9.49 -11.88 -14.86
CA ARG A 164 -9.23 -11.87 -16.31
C ARG A 164 -8.05 -12.76 -16.68
N ALA A 165 -6.98 -12.74 -15.90
CA ALA A 165 -5.85 -13.64 -16.09
C ALA A 165 -6.27 -15.11 -15.94
N VAL A 166 -7.05 -15.45 -14.91
CA VAL A 166 -7.58 -16.81 -14.70
C VAL A 166 -8.50 -17.24 -15.84
N GLN A 167 -9.40 -16.37 -16.31
CA GLN A 167 -10.23 -16.68 -17.48
C GLN A 167 -9.41 -16.93 -18.74
N TYR A 168 -8.35 -16.15 -18.97
CA TYR A 168 -7.45 -16.35 -20.10
C TYR A 168 -6.73 -17.70 -20.00
N ILE A 169 -6.16 -18.01 -18.82
CA ILE A 169 -5.47 -19.28 -18.54
C ILE A 169 -6.40 -20.46 -18.81
N LYS A 170 -7.63 -20.45 -18.28
CA LYS A 170 -8.62 -21.52 -18.49
C LYS A 170 -8.98 -21.75 -19.96
N LYS A 171 -8.94 -20.71 -20.80
CA LYS A 171 -9.30 -20.79 -22.22
C LYS A 171 -8.14 -21.19 -23.13
N HIS A 172 -6.89 -20.90 -22.74
CA HIS A 172 -5.73 -20.97 -23.65
C HIS A 172 -4.59 -21.87 -23.16
N ILE A 173 -4.59 -22.30 -21.89
CA ILE A 173 -3.56 -23.17 -21.33
C ILE A 173 -4.18 -24.52 -20.99
N ASN A 174 -3.63 -25.60 -21.56
CA ASN A 174 -4.02 -26.94 -21.17
C ASN A 174 -3.40 -27.29 -19.80
N LEU A 175 -4.26 -27.55 -18.81
CA LEU A 175 -3.90 -27.89 -17.44
C LEU A 175 -4.06 -29.39 -17.14
N ASP A 176 -4.26 -30.22 -18.17
CA ASP A 176 -4.35 -31.68 -18.01
C ASP A 176 -3.08 -32.25 -17.37
N PRO A 177 -3.18 -33.32 -16.55
CA PRO A 177 -2.01 -33.95 -15.90
C PRO A 177 -0.94 -34.44 -16.88
N ASN A 178 -1.33 -34.70 -18.13
CA ASN A 178 -0.46 -35.17 -19.21
C ASN A 178 0.03 -34.04 -20.13
N ALA A 179 -0.37 -32.79 -19.88
CA ALA A 179 0.09 -31.65 -20.65
C ALA A 179 1.55 -31.32 -20.33
N SER A 180 2.21 -30.57 -21.21
CA SER A 180 3.54 -30.03 -20.96
C SER A 180 3.54 -29.19 -19.68
N GLN A 181 4.39 -29.54 -18.71
CA GLN A 181 4.59 -28.74 -17.49
C GLN A 181 5.16 -27.34 -17.79
N LYS A 182 5.69 -27.13 -19.01
CA LYS A 182 6.17 -25.83 -19.47
C LYS A 182 5.09 -25.10 -20.26
N ALA A 183 4.75 -23.89 -19.81
CA ALA A 183 3.85 -22.98 -20.53
C ALA A 183 4.50 -22.43 -21.81
N ASN A 184 3.70 -22.18 -22.85
CA ASN A 184 4.13 -21.44 -24.04
C ASN A 184 4.47 -19.99 -23.65
N THR A 185 5.64 -19.50 -24.07
CA THR A 185 6.10 -18.12 -23.90
C THR A 185 5.04 -17.09 -24.33
N GLU A 186 4.33 -17.33 -25.44
CA GLU A 186 3.29 -16.41 -25.94
C GLU A 186 2.13 -16.26 -24.94
N ASN A 187 1.68 -17.38 -24.37
CA ASN A 187 0.63 -17.37 -23.36
C ASN A 187 1.09 -16.66 -22.08
N SER A 188 2.34 -16.86 -21.66
CA SER A 188 2.91 -16.17 -20.49
C SER A 188 3.00 -14.66 -20.71
N VAL A 189 3.44 -14.22 -21.89
CA VAL A 189 3.50 -12.79 -22.26
C VAL A 189 2.11 -12.18 -22.25
N GLU A 190 1.10 -12.90 -22.72
CA GLU A 190 -0.27 -12.41 -22.75
C GLU A 190 -0.88 -12.28 -21.35
N VAL A 191 -0.61 -13.22 -20.44
CA VAL A 191 -1.00 -13.10 -19.02
C VAL A 191 -0.35 -11.87 -18.38
N VAL A 192 0.95 -11.64 -18.63
CA VAL A 192 1.65 -10.44 -18.15
C VAL A 192 1.02 -9.17 -18.71
N ARG A 193 0.66 -9.15 -19.99
CA ARG A 193 0.00 -8.02 -20.65
C ARG A 193 -1.34 -7.68 -20.00
N ILE A 194 -2.17 -8.70 -19.74
CA ILE A 194 -3.46 -8.56 -19.05
C ILE A 194 -3.25 -7.93 -17.67
N CYS A 195 -2.39 -8.53 -16.83
CA CYS A 195 -2.11 -8.01 -15.49
C CYS A 195 -1.60 -6.57 -15.52
N THR A 196 -0.71 -6.24 -16.46
CA THR A 196 -0.13 -4.89 -16.61
C THR A 196 -1.19 -3.84 -16.93
N GLN A 197 -2.08 -4.12 -17.88
CA GLN A 197 -3.12 -3.17 -18.30
C GLN A 197 -4.08 -2.83 -17.17
N TYR A 198 -4.54 -3.84 -16.42
CA TYR A 198 -5.47 -3.62 -15.31
C TYR A 198 -4.79 -2.96 -14.11
N ALA A 199 -3.54 -3.31 -13.81
CA ALA A 199 -2.75 -2.64 -12.76
C ALA A 199 -2.58 -1.14 -13.07
N GLN A 200 -2.22 -0.80 -14.31
CA GLN A 200 -2.05 0.60 -14.74
C GLN A 200 -3.36 1.39 -14.70
N ALA A 201 -4.45 0.80 -15.20
CA ALA A 201 -5.77 1.44 -15.18
C ALA A 201 -6.27 1.70 -13.74
N GLY A 202 -6.12 0.70 -12.86
CA GLY A 202 -6.45 0.83 -11.44
C GLY A 202 -5.64 1.92 -10.75
N MET A 203 -4.31 1.88 -10.92
CA MET A 203 -3.38 2.86 -10.35
C MET A 203 -3.73 4.29 -10.79
N PHE A 204 -3.97 4.50 -12.09
CA PHE A 204 -4.31 5.82 -12.61
C PHE A 204 -5.61 6.36 -11.99
N ASN A 205 -6.65 5.53 -11.91
CA ASN A 205 -7.93 5.96 -11.36
C ASN A 205 -7.81 6.37 -9.88
N ILE A 206 -7.10 5.55 -9.10
CA ILE A 206 -6.91 5.77 -7.67
C ILE A 206 -6.04 7.01 -7.42
N PHE A 207 -4.94 7.15 -8.15
CA PHE A 207 -4.03 8.27 -8.01
C PHE A 207 -4.73 9.61 -8.28
N ILE A 208 -5.46 9.73 -9.39
CA ILE A 208 -6.14 10.98 -9.75
C ILE A 208 -7.19 11.35 -8.69
N ALA A 209 -7.95 10.38 -8.17
CA ALA A 209 -8.92 10.65 -7.12
C ALA A 209 -8.27 11.17 -5.82
N ILE A 210 -7.23 10.50 -5.32
CA ILE A 210 -6.55 10.92 -4.07
C ILE A 210 -5.86 12.27 -4.24
N PHE A 211 -5.14 12.45 -5.34
CA PHE A 211 -4.50 13.72 -5.67
C PHE A 211 -5.52 14.86 -5.74
N SER A 212 -6.64 14.62 -6.43
CA SER A 212 -7.70 15.62 -6.56
C SER A 212 -8.40 15.91 -5.23
N PHE A 213 -8.63 14.92 -4.36
CA PHE A 213 -9.17 15.19 -3.01
C PHE A 213 -8.23 16.04 -2.16
N ALA A 214 -6.92 15.76 -2.20
CA ALA A 214 -5.92 16.53 -1.47
C ALA A 214 -5.93 18.01 -1.89
N LEU A 215 -5.93 18.27 -3.21
CA LEU A 215 -5.99 19.62 -3.76
C LEU A 215 -7.35 20.28 -3.51
N ALA A 216 -8.44 19.53 -3.66
CA ALA A 216 -9.79 20.04 -3.47
C ALA A 216 -9.99 20.61 -2.06
N PHE A 217 -9.69 19.81 -1.03
CA PHE A 217 -9.89 20.25 0.35
C PHE A 217 -8.91 21.34 0.77
N ALA A 218 -7.65 21.29 0.28
CA ALA A 218 -6.69 22.36 0.53
C ALA A 218 -7.13 23.70 -0.07
N PHE A 219 -7.57 23.71 -1.34
CA PHE A 219 -8.02 24.94 -2.00
C PHE A 219 -9.35 25.47 -1.45
N LEU A 220 -10.25 24.58 -1.04
CA LEU A 220 -11.48 24.96 -0.34
C LEU A 220 -11.20 25.54 1.05
N ALA A 221 -10.06 25.21 1.67
CA ALA A 221 -9.59 25.79 2.93
C ALA A 221 -8.88 27.15 2.77
N SER A 222 -8.88 27.76 1.59
CA SER A 222 -8.31 29.09 1.34
C SER A 222 -8.82 30.15 2.34
N PRO A 223 -8.02 31.19 2.68
CA PRO A 223 -8.40 32.33 3.52
C PRO A 223 -9.72 33.03 3.20
N LYS A 224 -10.19 32.94 1.95
CA LYS A 224 -11.48 33.51 1.53
C LYS A 224 -12.67 32.66 2.00
N SER A 225 -12.41 31.41 2.33
CA SER A 225 -13.38 30.47 2.86
C SER A 225 -13.55 30.63 4.38
N THR A 226 -14.56 29.97 4.92
CA THR A 226 -14.85 29.93 6.34
C THR A 226 -13.82 29.11 7.12
N GLU A 227 -13.59 29.43 8.39
CA GLU A 227 -12.77 28.63 9.34
C GLU A 227 -13.20 27.14 9.36
N ALA A 228 -14.49 26.89 9.09
CA ALA A 228 -15.06 25.57 8.87
C ALA A 228 -14.35 24.73 7.81
N SER A 229 -13.94 25.32 6.67
CA SER A 229 -13.26 24.59 5.59
C SER A 229 -11.83 24.19 5.99
N VAL A 230 -11.18 25.04 6.79
CA VAL A 230 -9.86 24.75 7.36
C VAL A 230 -9.95 23.59 8.36
N ALA A 231 -10.95 23.63 9.25
CA ALA A 231 -11.25 22.54 10.18
C ALA A 231 -11.46 21.20 9.48
N LEU A 232 -12.29 21.19 8.43
CA LEU A 232 -12.52 20.00 7.62
C LEU A 232 -11.21 19.47 7.02
N PHE A 233 -10.41 20.32 6.40
CA PHE A 233 -9.18 19.91 5.72
C PHE A 233 -8.13 19.36 6.68
N VAL A 234 -7.87 20.04 7.80
CA VAL A 234 -6.90 19.59 8.80
C VAL A 234 -7.36 18.27 9.43
N SER A 235 -8.64 18.17 9.81
CA SER A 235 -9.18 16.92 10.36
C SER A 235 -9.20 15.78 9.35
N TYR A 236 -9.42 16.07 8.07
CA TYR A 236 -9.30 15.10 6.97
C TYR A 236 -7.89 14.50 6.90
N LEU A 237 -6.84 15.31 6.97
CA LEU A 237 -5.45 14.82 6.96
C LEU A 237 -5.12 13.99 8.21
N ILE A 238 -5.54 14.45 9.40
CA ILE A 238 -5.38 13.69 10.65
C ILE A 238 -6.07 12.34 10.54
N SER A 239 -7.30 12.33 10.00
CA SER A 239 -8.07 11.12 9.80
C SER A 239 -7.39 10.14 8.85
N ILE A 240 -6.86 10.60 7.72
CA ILE A 240 -6.10 9.75 6.79
C ILE A 240 -4.92 9.10 7.48
N ALA A 241 -4.19 9.84 8.32
CA ALA A 241 -3.06 9.29 9.06
C ALA A 241 -3.50 8.22 10.09
N ILE A 242 -4.55 8.50 10.87
CA ILE A 242 -5.05 7.59 11.91
C ILE A 242 -5.68 6.32 11.30
N PHE A 243 -6.69 6.47 10.44
CA PHE A 243 -7.35 5.33 9.83
C PHE A 243 -6.40 4.58 8.89
N GLY A 244 -5.55 5.30 8.15
CA GLY A 244 -4.55 4.70 7.29
C GLY A 244 -3.54 3.85 8.06
N LEU A 245 -3.07 4.29 9.22
CA LEU A 245 -2.18 3.50 10.08
C LEU A 245 -2.80 2.14 10.44
N PHE A 246 -3.97 2.18 11.07
CA PHE A 246 -4.61 0.97 11.59
C PHE A 246 -5.05 0.05 10.47
N GLN A 247 -5.58 0.59 9.37
CA GLN A 247 -5.97 -0.18 8.21
C GLN A 247 -4.76 -0.85 7.54
N ALA A 248 -3.64 -0.13 7.40
CA ALA A 248 -2.43 -0.68 6.77
C ALA A 248 -1.82 -1.81 7.61
N VAL A 249 -1.73 -1.62 8.93
CA VAL A 249 -1.23 -2.65 9.86
C VAL A 249 -2.15 -3.87 9.86
N PHE A 250 -3.47 -3.66 9.93
CA PHE A 250 -4.45 -4.74 9.87
C PHE A 250 -4.31 -5.57 8.58
N MET A 251 -4.30 -4.92 7.41
CA MET A 251 -4.23 -5.62 6.13
C MET A 251 -2.89 -6.33 5.92
N ALA A 252 -1.77 -5.71 6.33
CA ALA A 252 -0.44 -6.33 6.26
C ALA A 252 -0.36 -7.60 7.12
N ASN A 253 -0.82 -7.51 8.38
CA ASN A 253 -0.77 -8.63 9.31
C ASN A 253 -1.76 -9.75 8.95
N ALA A 254 -2.98 -9.39 8.53
CA ALA A 254 -4.00 -10.38 8.14
C ALA A 254 -3.54 -11.19 6.93
N GLY A 255 -3.06 -10.54 5.87
CA GLY A 255 -2.55 -11.26 4.71
C GLY A 255 -1.27 -12.05 5.00
N GLY A 256 -0.34 -11.51 5.80
CA GLY A 256 0.84 -12.26 6.23
C GLY A 256 0.51 -13.48 7.09
N ALA A 257 -0.53 -13.39 7.92
CA ALA A 257 -1.00 -14.53 8.72
C ALA A 257 -1.60 -15.64 7.84
N TRP A 258 -2.38 -15.31 6.82
CA TRP A 258 -2.91 -16.30 5.88
C TRP A 258 -1.81 -17.00 5.07
N ASP A 259 -0.81 -16.25 4.60
CA ASP A 259 0.33 -16.83 3.88
C ASP A 259 1.14 -17.78 4.78
N ASN A 260 1.47 -17.35 6.00
CA ASN A 260 2.19 -18.20 6.94
C ASN A 260 1.37 -19.41 7.37
N ALA A 261 0.04 -19.29 7.50
CA ALA A 261 -0.82 -20.44 7.76
C ALA A 261 -0.76 -21.47 6.62
N LYS A 262 -0.73 -21.01 5.36
CA LYS A 262 -0.49 -21.88 4.19
C LYS A 262 0.89 -22.54 4.29
N LYS A 263 1.95 -21.79 4.63
CA LYS A 263 3.30 -22.35 4.78
C LYS A 263 3.41 -23.41 5.87
N VAL A 264 2.71 -23.26 7.01
CA VAL A 264 2.65 -24.30 8.05
C VAL A 264 2.07 -25.60 7.50
N VAL A 265 0.99 -25.53 6.71
CA VAL A 265 0.39 -26.71 6.07
C VAL A 265 1.33 -27.33 5.03
N GLU A 266 2.03 -26.49 4.25
CA GLU A 266 2.92 -26.93 3.18
C GLU A 266 4.23 -27.57 3.69
N VAL A 267 4.81 -27.03 4.76
CA VAL A 267 6.16 -27.37 5.23
C VAL A 267 6.13 -28.20 6.50
N ASP A 268 5.44 -27.75 7.55
CA ASP A 268 5.48 -28.39 8.87
C ASP A 268 4.57 -29.62 8.92
N LEU A 269 3.35 -29.51 8.39
CA LEU A 269 2.39 -30.60 8.33
C LEU A 269 2.56 -31.50 7.11
N GLN A 270 3.20 -30.98 6.04
CA GLN A 270 3.41 -31.68 4.77
C GLN A 270 2.12 -32.19 4.11
N GLU A 271 1.02 -31.44 4.27
CA GLU A 271 -0.32 -31.83 3.81
C GLU A 271 -0.71 -31.17 2.46
N LYS A 272 0.25 -31.00 1.54
CA LYS A 272 -0.02 -30.43 0.20
C LYS A 272 -1.04 -31.30 -0.57
N GLY A 273 -2.00 -30.65 -1.23
CA GLY A 273 -3.05 -31.31 -2.01
C GLY A 273 -4.19 -31.92 -1.18
N THR A 274 -4.23 -31.64 0.13
CA THR A 274 -5.37 -32.00 0.99
C THR A 274 -6.44 -30.91 0.98
N PRO A 275 -7.68 -31.20 1.43
CA PRO A 275 -8.69 -30.16 1.61
C PRO A 275 -8.28 -29.04 2.57
N LEU A 276 -7.36 -29.32 3.51
CA LEU A 276 -6.80 -28.30 4.39
C LEU A 276 -5.89 -27.34 3.62
N HIS A 277 -5.04 -27.86 2.73
CA HIS A 277 -4.18 -27.05 1.88
C HIS A 277 -5.00 -26.18 0.93
N ASP A 278 -6.03 -26.72 0.29
CA ASP A 278 -6.91 -25.93 -0.58
C ASP A 278 -7.55 -24.76 0.18
N ALA A 279 -7.99 -24.98 1.42
CA ALA A 279 -8.58 -23.94 2.26
C ALA A 279 -7.56 -22.84 2.62
N THR A 280 -6.31 -23.18 2.91
CA THR A 280 -5.27 -22.19 3.22
C THR A 280 -4.79 -21.43 1.98
N VAL A 281 -4.78 -22.07 0.80
CA VAL A 281 -4.54 -21.40 -0.49
C VAL A 281 -5.63 -20.36 -0.77
N VAL A 282 -6.91 -20.68 -0.51
CA VAL A 282 -8.00 -19.69 -0.62
C VAL A 282 -7.78 -18.53 0.34
N GLY A 283 -7.37 -18.80 1.58
CA GLY A 283 -7.04 -17.74 2.55
C GLY A 283 -5.92 -16.82 2.07
N ASP A 284 -4.83 -17.38 1.55
CA ASP A 284 -3.69 -16.62 1.05
C ASP A 284 -4.05 -15.76 -0.17
N THR A 285 -4.81 -16.31 -1.12
CA THR A 285 -5.28 -15.55 -2.29
C THR A 285 -6.23 -14.40 -1.94
N VAL A 286 -6.97 -14.49 -0.83
CA VAL A 286 -7.72 -13.35 -0.26
C VAL A 286 -6.77 -12.34 0.41
N GLY A 287 -5.70 -12.83 1.04
CA GLY A 287 -4.67 -12.03 1.71
C GLY A 287 -3.70 -11.28 0.79
N ASP A 288 -3.46 -11.75 -0.43
CA ASP A 288 -2.54 -11.14 -1.40
C ASP A 288 -2.86 -9.66 -1.72
N PRO A 289 -4.09 -9.28 -2.14
CA PRO A 289 -4.42 -7.87 -2.36
C PRO A 289 -4.35 -7.04 -1.07
N PHE A 290 -4.44 -7.67 0.10
CA PHE A 290 -4.32 -6.99 1.39
C PHE A 290 -2.87 -6.67 1.72
N LYS A 291 -2.01 -7.68 1.74
CA LYS A 291 -0.63 -7.56 2.21
C LYS A 291 0.31 -6.95 1.17
N ASP A 292 0.06 -7.09 -0.13
CA ASP A 292 1.03 -6.68 -1.16
C ASP A 292 0.55 -5.53 -2.05
N THR A 293 -0.72 -5.17 -1.99
CA THR A 293 -1.24 -4.00 -2.71
C THR A 293 -1.74 -2.92 -1.75
N SER A 294 -2.83 -3.19 -1.03
CA SER A 294 -3.57 -2.15 -0.31
C SER A 294 -2.79 -1.62 0.90
N SER A 295 -2.26 -2.51 1.75
CA SER A 295 -1.49 -2.11 2.94
C SER A 295 -0.21 -1.37 2.60
N VAL A 296 0.57 -1.88 1.64
CA VAL A 296 1.85 -1.28 1.22
C VAL A 296 1.62 0.10 0.65
N ALA A 297 0.57 0.28 -0.16
CA ALA A 297 0.27 1.55 -0.79
C ALA A 297 -0.32 2.60 0.18
N LEU A 298 -0.84 2.21 1.35
CA LEU A 298 -1.28 3.19 2.36
C LEU A 298 -0.13 4.06 2.89
N ASN A 299 1.11 3.56 2.95
CA ASN A 299 2.28 4.35 3.35
C ASN A 299 2.50 5.56 2.41
N PRO A 300 2.67 5.39 1.08
CA PRO A 300 2.74 6.53 0.19
C PRO A 300 1.45 7.35 0.18
N ILE A 301 0.25 6.78 0.28
CA ILE A 301 -1.00 7.57 0.32
C ILE A 301 -1.03 8.56 1.49
N ILE A 302 -0.64 8.12 2.69
CA ILE A 302 -0.60 8.99 3.88
C ILE A 302 0.41 10.13 3.65
N LYS A 303 1.63 9.81 3.19
CA LYS A 303 2.69 10.80 2.93
C LYS A 303 2.32 11.77 1.83
N PHE A 304 1.86 11.26 0.69
CA PHE A 304 1.52 12.06 -0.49
C PHE A 304 0.32 12.97 -0.23
N THR A 305 -0.75 12.47 0.38
CA THR A 305 -1.94 13.30 0.66
C THR A 305 -1.60 14.46 1.58
N THR A 306 -0.74 14.22 2.57
CA THR A 306 -0.27 15.26 3.48
C THR A 306 0.66 16.25 2.78
N LEU A 307 1.64 15.76 2.02
CA LEU A 307 2.60 16.60 1.30
C LEU A 307 1.92 17.49 0.26
N PHE A 308 1.08 16.92 -0.60
CA PHE A 308 0.35 17.68 -1.61
C PHE A 308 -0.71 18.57 -1.01
N GLY A 309 -1.36 18.14 0.08
CA GLY A 309 -2.28 18.99 0.82
C GLY A 309 -1.60 20.24 1.37
N LEU A 310 -0.42 20.09 1.98
CA LEU A 310 0.37 21.22 2.47
C LEU A 310 0.79 22.16 1.35
N LEU A 311 1.36 21.62 0.26
CA LEU A 311 1.77 22.43 -0.90
C LEU A 311 0.58 23.14 -1.55
N ALA A 312 -0.54 22.45 -1.71
CA ALA A 312 -1.76 23.04 -2.25
C ALA A 312 -2.30 24.14 -1.33
N MET A 313 -2.19 23.99 -0.01
CA MET A 313 -2.56 25.04 0.94
C MET A 313 -1.65 26.27 0.81
N GLU A 314 -0.33 26.08 0.69
CA GLU A 314 0.61 27.18 0.43
C GLU A 314 0.28 27.93 -0.88
N ILE A 315 -0.13 27.21 -1.92
CA ILE A 315 -0.62 27.81 -3.16
C ILE A 315 -1.95 28.54 -2.91
N ALA A 316 -2.87 27.97 -2.11
CA ALA A 316 -4.17 28.56 -1.80
C ALA A 316 -4.06 29.90 -1.06
N ILE A 317 -3.05 30.06 -0.19
CA ILE A 317 -2.85 31.30 0.58
C ILE A 317 -2.17 32.40 -0.22
N SER A 318 -1.48 32.08 -1.32
CA SER A 318 -0.78 33.05 -2.17
C SER A 318 -1.74 34.10 -2.73
N GLU A 319 -1.35 35.37 -2.68
CA GLU A 319 -2.17 36.51 -3.13
C GLU A 319 -2.65 36.37 -4.58
N THR A 320 -1.84 35.76 -5.45
CA THR A 320 -2.17 35.58 -6.88
C THR A 320 -3.20 34.50 -7.14
N PHE A 321 -3.38 33.54 -6.22
CA PHE A 321 -4.24 32.38 -6.43
C PHE A 321 -5.41 32.29 -5.43
N ARG A 322 -5.35 33.04 -4.33
CA ARG A 322 -6.34 33.03 -3.25
C ARG A 322 -7.78 33.21 -3.73
N GLU A 323 -8.00 34.08 -4.72
CA GLU A 323 -9.32 34.36 -5.30
C GLU A 323 -9.88 33.20 -6.14
N VAL A 324 -8.99 32.44 -6.81
CA VAL A 324 -9.33 31.34 -7.71
C VAL A 324 -9.41 30.01 -6.96
N ALA A 325 -8.72 29.90 -5.82
CA ALA A 325 -8.60 28.65 -5.06
C ALA A 325 -9.94 27.97 -4.78
N PRO A 326 -11.00 28.64 -4.26
CA PRO A 326 -12.27 27.94 -4.00
C PRO A 326 -12.91 27.33 -5.26
N ILE A 327 -12.81 28.02 -6.40
CA ILE A 327 -13.34 27.54 -7.69
C ILE A 327 -12.54 26.31 -8.15
N ALA A 328 -11.21 26.39 -8.10
CA ALA A 328 -10.34 25.27 -8.40
C ALA A 328 -10.64 24.07 -7.48
N GLY A 329 -10.88 24.33 -6.19
CA GLY A 329 -11.23 23.30 -5.20
C GLY A 329 -12.50 22.54 -5.56
N ILE A 330 -13.56 23.24 -6.00
CA ILE A 330 -14.81 22.60 -6.48
C ILE A 330 -14.55 21.74 -7.73
N VAL A 331 -13.74 22.24 -8.68
CA VAL A 331 -13.39 21.50 -9.90
C VAL A 331 -12.63 20.21 -9.55
N PHE A 332 -11.62 20.30 -8.69
CA PHE A 332 -10.88 19.13 -8.23
C PHE A 332 -11.76 18.15 -7.45
N LEU A 333 -12.71 18.64 -6.65
CA LEU A 333 -13.67 17.78 -5.94
C LEU A 333 -14.54 17.00 -6.93
N ALA A 334 -15.05 17.65 -7.98
CA ALA A 334 -15.82 17.00 -9.02
C ALA A 334 -15.00 15.93 -9.78
N ILE A 335 -13.74 16.25 -10.09
CA ILE A 335 -12.80 15.28 -10.69
C ILE A 335 -12.59 14.09 -9.75
N ALA A 336 -12.35 14.34 -8.46
CA ALA A 336 -12.15 13.28 -7.46
C ALA A 336 -13.34 12.33 -7.41
N LEU A 337 -14.57 12.88 -7.33
CA LEU A 337 -15.80 12.09 -7.30
C LEU A 337 -16.04 11.31 -8.60
N PHE A 338 -15.71 11.89 -9.75
CA PHE A 338 -15.77 11.16 -11.02
C PHE A 338 -14.81 9.97 -11.05
N PHE A 339 -13.59 10.14 -10.54
CA PHE A 339 -12.60 9.07 -10.49
C PHE A 339 -12.88 8.02 -9.39
N VAL A 340 -13.54 8.41 -8.30
CA VAL A 340 -14.13 7.48 -7.32
C VAL A 340 -15.17 6.59 -7.97
N TRP A 341 -16.07 7.17 -8.76
CA TRP A 341 -17.05 6.41 -9.52
C TRP A 341 -16.38 5.50 -10.55
N ARG A 342 -15.41 6.03 -11.31
CA ARG A 342 -14.68 5.28 -12.34
C ARG A 342 -13.87 4.12 -11.76
N SER A 343 -13.25 4.30 -10.58
CA SER A 343 -12.46 3.24 -9.94
C SER A 343 -13.31 2.03 -9.53
N PHE A 344 -14.57 2.26 -9.15
CA PHE A 344 -15.49 1.19 -8.80
C PHE A 344 -16.25 0.65 -10.01
N PHE A 345 -16.97 1.50 -10.73
CA PHE A 345 -17.89 1.06 -11.79
C PHE A 345 -17.18 0.80 -13.12
N GLY A 346 -16.14 1.56 -13.44
CA GLY A 346 -15.36 1.36 -14.66
C GLY A 346 -14.41 0.16 -14.62
N MET A 347 -14.15 -0.38 -13.42
CA MET A 347 -13.27 -1.54 -13.21
C MET A 347 -14.06 -2.80 -12.78
N ARG A 348 -15.40 -2.81 -12.85
CA ARG A 348 -16.14 -4.03 -12.56
C ARG A 348 -15.85 -5.10 -13.60
N ILE A 349 -15.76 -6.34 -13.12
CA ILE A 349 -15.84 -7.51 -13.99
C ILE A 349 -17.25 -7.47 -14.61
N PRO A 350 -17.39 -7.40 -15.95
CA PRO A 350 -18.69 -7.47 -16.58
C PRO A 350 -19.35 -8.79 -16.16
N SER A 351 -20.63 -8.72 -15.75
CA SER A 351 -21.44 -9.92 -15.66
C SER A 351 -21.51 -10.53 -17.07
N GLU A 352 -21.09 -11.79 -17.19
CA GLU A 352 -21.37 -12.57 -18.40
C GLU A 352 -22.89 -12.72 -18.46
N ASP A 353 -23.53 -11.99 -19.38
CA ASP A 353 -24.87 -12.33 -19.89
C ASP A 353 -24.79 -13.52 -20.84
#